data_AF-A0A1H8S530-F1
#
_entry.id   AF-A0A1H8S530-F1
#
_cell.length_a   1.000
_cell.length_b   1.000
_cell.length_c   1.000
_cell.angle_alpha   90.00
_cell.angle_beta   90.00
_cell.angle_gamma   90.00
#
_symmetry.space_group_name_H-M   'P 1'
#
loop_
_entity.id
_entity.type
_entity.pdbx_description
1 polymer ?
#
loop_
_entity_poly.entity_id
_entity_poly.type
_entity_poly.pdbx_seq_one_letter_code
_entity_poly.pdbx_strand_id
1 'polypeptide(L)'
;MLGYLARRLADLIDILPVDPAAIDLATAADHVARLSYDIKRATAWMNTALNSAIPVLLPQREAIEQLTDAMIPMADAQQARTRALAHVAHGYRAAAIPGVGPSHLRADESTSRIIAADFYSRARGHLDEATAELRRDPRPAPRISPPPAAPASAPRTGPRR
;
A
#
# COMPACT_ATOMS: atom_id res chain seq x y z
N MET A 1 10.99 10.47 3.45
CA MET A 1 10.47 9.57 2.39
C MET A 1 9.04 9.14 2.72
N LEU A 2 8.77 8.52 3.87
CA LEU A 2 7.42 8.14 4.31
C LEU A 2 6.41 9.29 4.27
N GLY A 3 6.73 10.44 4.86
CA GLY A 3 5.85 11.62 4.80
C GLY A 3 5.63 12.21 3.39
N TYR A 4 6.49 11.90 2.42
CA TYR A 4 6.20 12.21 1.01
C TYR A 4 5.21 11.20 0.44
N LEU A 5 5.44 9.90 0.66
CA LEU A 5 4.57 8.84 0.17
C LEU A 5 3.16 8.95 0.75
N ALA A 6 3.02 9.19 2.06
CA ALA A 6 1.74 9.39 2.72
C ALA A 6 0.95 10.59 2.19
N ARG A 7 1.64 11.67 1.78
CA ARG A 7 1.00 12.80 1.10
C ARG A 7 0.58 12.41 -0.31
N ARG A 8 1.44 11.71 -1.03
CA ARG A 8 1.16 11.27 -2.39
C ARG A 8 -0.03 10.30 -2.46
N LEU A 9 -0.15 9.38 -1.50
CA LEU A 9 -1.31 8.48 -1.40
C LEU A 9 -2.59 9.26 -1.09
N ALA A 10 -2.53 10.26 -0.20
CA ALA A 10 -3.66 11.17 0.05
C ALA A 10 -4.07 11.95 -1.21
N ASP A 11 -3.11 12.52 -1.96
CA ASP A 11 -3.41 13.17 -3.25
C ASP A 11 -4.07 12.20 -4.23
N LEU A 12 -3.63 10.93 -4.24
CA LEU A 12 -4.20 9.89 -5.08
C LEU A 12 -5.63 9.51 -4.68
N ILE A 13 -5.99 9.62 -3.39
CA ILE A 13 -7.35 9.39 -2.88
C ILE A 13 -8.29 10.50 -3.37
N ASP A 14 -7.84 11.75 -3.31
CA ASP A 14 -8.66 12.92 -3.65
C ASP A 14 -9.03 12.98 -5.14
N ILE A 15 -8.20 12.39 -6.01
CA ILE A 15 -8.46 12.34 -7.46
C ILE A 15 -9.21 11.08 -7.90
N LEU A 16 -9.51 10.13 -7.00
CA LEU A 16 -10.26 8.94 -7.39
C LEU A 16 -11.71 9.28 -7.75
N PRO A 17 -12.21 8.82 -8.90
CA PRO A 17 -13.57 9.11 -9.31
C PRO A 17 -14.56 8.42 -8.38
N VAL A 18 -15.51 9.20 -7.86
CA VAL A 18 -16.62 8.72 -7.03
C VAL A 18 -17.88 8.50 -7.87
N ASP A 19 -18.04 9.30 -8.94
CA ASP A 19 -19.14 9.18 -9.89
C ASP A 19 -18.77 8.20 -11.02
N PRO A 20 -19.56 7.15 -11.26
CA PRO A 20 -19.39 6.25 -12.41
C PRO A 20 -19.27 6.99 -13.75
N ALA A 21 -19.97 8.12 -13.94
CA ALA A 21 -19.92 8.88 -15.18
C ALA A 21 -18.56 9.55 -15.43
N ALA A 22 -17.78 9.81 -14.38
CA ALA A 22 -16.44 10.39 -14.47
C ALA A 22 -15.35 9.32 -14.77
N ILE A 23 -15.73 8.06 -14.92
CA ILE A 23 -14.79 6.97 -15.19
C ILE A 23 -14.65 6.74 -16.70
N ASP A 24 -13.50 7.14 -17.23
CA ASP A 24 -13.07 6.84 -18.59
C ASP A 24 -11.80 5.97 -18.61
N LEU A 25 -11.51 5.39 -19.79
CA LEU A 25 -10.41 4.45 -19.98
C LEU A 25 -9.03 5.10 -19.75
N ALA A 26 -8.85 6.35 -20.17
CA ALA A 26 -7.56 7.05 -20.06
C ALA A 26 -7.27 7.40 -18.60
N THR A 27 -8.26 7.96 -17.89
CA THR A 27 -8.17 8.25 -16.46
C THR A 27 -7.90 6.97 -15.66
N ALA A 28 -8.56 5.86 -16.01
CA ALA A 28 -8.33 4.59 -15.33
C ALA A 28 -6.92 4.03 -15.52
N ALA A 29 -6.39 4.12 -16.75
CA ALA A 29 -5.02 3.70 -17.04
C ALA A 29 -3.97 4.56 -16.31
N ASP A 30 -4.17 5.89 -16.26
CA ASP A 30 -3.29 6.81 -15.56
C ASP A 30 -3.25 6.53 -14.04
N HIS A 31 -4.41 6.27 -13.42
CA HIS A 31 -4.49 5.91 -12.01
C HIS A 31 -3.73 4.62 -11.66
N VAL A 32 -3.76 3.61 -12.55
CA VAL A 32 -2.97 2.37 -12.41
C VAL A 32 -1.48 2.65 -12.57
N ALA A 33 -1.09 3.49 -13.54
CA ALA A 33 0.30 3.82 -13.81
C ALA A 33 0.95 4.60 -12.65
N ARG A 34 0.24 5.60 -12.11
CA ARG A 34 0.74 6.43 -10.99
C ARG A 34 1.00 5.60 -9.73
N LEU A 35 0.05 4.77 -9.30
CA LEU A 35 0.23 3.94 -8.10
C LEU A 35 1.32 2.88 -8.32
N SER A 36 1.40 2.27 -9.51
CA SER A 36 2.53 1.40 -9.88
C SER A 36 3.89 2.10 -9.78
N TYR A 37 3.98 3.36 -10.20
CA TYR A 37 5.21 4.14 -10.07
C TYR A 37 5.60 4.35 -8.61
N ASP A 38 4.63 4.74 -7.76
CA ASP A 38 4.89 4.97 -6.34
C ASP A 38 5.30 3.68 -5.61
N ILE A 39 4.65 2.54 -5.90
CA ILE A 39 5.04 1.21 -5.41
C ILE A 39 6.48 0.88 -5.82
N LYS A 40 6.83 1.03 -7.10
CA LYS A 40 8.19 0.74 -7.59
C LYS A 40 9.24 1.61 -6.90
N ARG A 41 8.94 2.90 -6.71
CA ARG A 41 9.84 3.83 -6.04
C ARG A 41 10.03 3.50 -4.56
N ALA A 42 8.95 3.09 -3.87
CA ALA A 42 9.01 2.62 -2.50
C ALA A 42 9.87 1.36 -2.36
N THR A 43 9.64 0.36 -3.21
CA THR A 43 10.43 -0.88 -3.23
C THR A 43 11.91 -0.61 -3.54
N ALA A 44 12.20 0.27 -4.49
CA ALA A 44 13.58 0.64 -4.82
C ALA A 44 14.30 1.26 -3.61
N TRP A 45 13.65 2.17 -2.89
CA TRP A 45 14.19 2.75 -1.67
C TRP A 45 14.45 1.70 -0.59
N MET A 46 13.49 0.78 -0.37
CA MET A 46 13.62 -0.31 0.60
C MET A 46 14.81 -1.21 0.28
N ASN A 47 14.96 -1.59 -1.00
CA ASN A 47 16.09 -2.37 -1.46
C ASN A 47 17.42 -1.64 -1.26
N THR A 48 17.49 -0.33 -1.55
CA THR A 48 18.71 0.46 -1.29
C THR A 48 19.05 0.50 0.20
N ALA A 49 18.04 0.67 1.06
CA ALA A 49 18.25 0.71 2.51
C ALA A 49 18.76 -0.65 3.05
N LEU A 50 18.15 -1.75 2.63
CA LEU A 50 18.50 -3.10 3.09
C LEU A 50 19.84 -3.61 2.56
N ASN A 51 20.24 -3.21 1.35
CA ASN A 51 21.50 -3.63 0.73
C ASN A 51 22.67 -2.68 1.03
N SER A 52 22.46 -1.63 1.83
CA SER A 52 23.55 -0.74 2.22
C SER A 52 24.48 -1.45 3.20
N ALA A 53 25.80 -1.32 3.00
CA ALA A 53 26.82 -1.87 3.91
C ALA A 53 26.87 -1.13 5.28
N ILE A 54 25.99 -0.16 5.47
CA ILE A 54 25.91 0.67 6.67
C ILE A 54 24.92 0.01 7.64
N PRO A 55 25.26 -0.14 8.93
CA PRO A 55 24.32 -0.64 9.92
C PRO A 55 23.03 0.19 9.94
N VAL A 56 21.88 -0.46 9.68
CA VAL A 56 20.57 0.20 9.69
C VAL A 56 20.24 0.66 11.12
N LEU A 57 20.19 1.98 11.30
CA LEU A 57 19.83 2.63 12.58
C LEU A 57 18.36 2.34 12.94
N LEU A 58 18.03 2.36 14.23
CA LEU A 58 16.67 2.07 14.73
C LEU A 58 15.56 2.85 13.99
N PRO A 59 15.66 4.18 13.77
CA PRO A 59 14.63 4.93 13.04
C PRO A 59 14.47 4.47 11.58
N GLN A 60 15.54 3.95 10.97
CA GLN A 60 15.51 3.45 9.61
C GLN A 60 14.87 2.06 9.55
N ARG A 61 15.02 1.23 10.59
CA ARG A 61 14.30 -0.06 10.72
C ARG A 61 12.81 0.16 10.86
N GLU A 62 12.41 1.06 11.76
CA GLU A 62 11.00 1.44 11.95
C GLU A 62 10.40 1.97 10.65
N ALA A 63 11.15 2.79 9.90
CA ALA A 63 10.68 3.29 8.62
C ALA A 63 10.51 2.19 7.55
N ILE A 64 11.37 1.16 7.55
CA ILE A 64 11.25 0.00 6.66
C ILE A 64 10.06 -0.87 7.07
N GLU A 65 9.83 -1.08 8.37
CA GLU A 65 8.67 -1.81 8.90
C GLU A 65 7.36 -1.11 8.50
N GLN A 66 7.24 0.19 8.78
CA GLN A 66 6.07 0.98 8.39
C GLN A 66 5.82 0.96 6.89
N LEU A 67 6.88 1.03 6.08
CA LEU A 67 6.75 0.91 4.63
C LEU A 67 6.26 -0.48 4.23
N THR A 68 6.81 -1.53 4.84
CA THR A 68 6.45 -2.93 4.55
C THR A 68 4.98 -3.18 4.87
N ASP A 69 4.51 -2.69 6.02
CA ASP A 69 3.11 -2.79 6.44
C ASP A 69 2.19 -2.04 5.47
N ALA A 70 2.59 -0.85 5.01
CA ALA A 70 1.84 -0.06 4.03
C ALA A 70 1.83 -0.67 2.61
N MET A 71 2.80 -1.51 2.25
CA MET A 71 2.89 -2.10 0.91
C MET A 71 1.77 -3.09 0.60
N ILE A 72 1.23 -3.77 1.62
CA ILE A 72 0.10 -4.70 1.47
C ILE A 72 -1.15 -3.95 0.98
N PRO A 73 -1.68 -2.96 1.71
CA PRO A 73 -2.84 -2.20 1.23
C PRO A 73 -2.55 -1.41 -0.06
N MET A 74 -1.30 -0.96 -0.30
CA MET A 74 -0.94 -0.39 -1.61
C MET A 74 -1.10 -1.38 -2.77
N ALA A 75 -0.72 -2.65 -2.57
CA ALA A 75 -0.89 -3.71 -3.56
C ALA A 75 -2.38 -4.04 -3.78
N ASP A 76 -3.18 -4.09 -2.72
CA ASP A 76 -4.62 -4.30 -2.82
C ASP A 76 -5.33 -3.15 -3.55
N ALA A 77 -4.93 -1.90 -3.27
CA ALA A 77 -5.39 -0.73 -4.02
C ALA A 77 -5.03 -0.83 -5.51
N GLN A 78 -3.81 -1.29 -5.83
CA GLN A 78 -3.37 -1.49 -7.22
C GLN A 78 -4.19 -2.58 -7.92
N GLN A 79 -4.46 -3.68 -7.23
CA GLN A 79 -5.31 -4.75 -7.75
C GLN A 79 -6.73 -4.25 -8.03
N ALA A 80 -7.34 -3.52 -7.10
CA ALA A 80 -8.67 -2.96 -7.27
C ALA A 80 -8.73 -1.99 -8.46
N ARG A 81 -7.77 -1.07 -8.60
CA ARG A 81 -7.67 -0.16 -9.77
C ARG A 81 -7.49 -0.91 -11.08
N THR A 82 -6.71 -1.99 -11.09
CA THR A 82 -6.51 -2.84 -12.28
C THR A 82 -7.80 -3.54 -12.69
N ARG A 83 -8.61 -4.00 -11.72
CA ARG A 83 -9.94 -4.56 -11.98
C ARG A 83 -10.90 -3.49 -12.51
N ALA A 84 -10.91 -2.28 -11.94
CA ALA A 84 -11.68 -1.17 -12.46
C ALA A 84 -11.34 -0.90 -13.94
N LEU A 85 -10.05 -0.78 -14.26
CA LEU A 85 -9.57 -0.60 -15.64
C LEU A 85 -10.06 -1.73 -16.57
N ALA A 86 -9.99 -2.99 -16.13
CA ALA A 86 -10.45 -4.13 -16.93
C ALA A 86 -11.95 -4.04 -17.24
N HIS A 87 -12.78 -3.65 -16.27
CA HIS A 87 -14.21 -3.45 -16.48
C HIS A 87 -14.50 -2.29 -17.44
N VAL A 88 -13.83 -1.16 -17.27
CA VAL A 88 -13.97 0.00 -18.18
C VAL A 88 -13.56 -0.40 -19.60
N ALA A 89 -12.42 -1.05 -19.78
CA ALA A 89 -11.95 -1.52 -21.09
C ALA A 89 -12.93 -2.53 -21.73
N HIS A 90 -13.54 -3.41 -20.93
CA HIS A 90 -14.56 -4.33 -21.40
C HIS A 90 -15.81 -3.58 -21.90
N GLY A 91 -16.33 -2.63 -21.12
CA GLY A 91 -17.48 -1.80 -21.50
C GLY A 91 -17.23 -1.00 -22.79
N TYR A 92 -16.07 -0.34 -22.90
CA TYR A 92 -15.66 0.37 -24.12
C TYR A 92 -15.59 -0.56 -25.32
N ARG A 93 -14.98 -1.75 -25.17
CA ARG A 93 -14.91 -2.73 -26.27
C ARG A 93 -16.30 -3.22 -26.68
N ALA A 94 -17.20 -3.45 -25.72
CA ALA A 94 -18.55 -3.91 -26.01
C ALA A 94 -19.37 -2.85 -26.79
N ALA A 95 -19.23 -1.56 -26.44
CA ALA A 95 -19.89 -0.45 -27.11
C ALA A 95 -19.35 -0.19 -28.54
N ALA A 96 -18.08 -0.51 -28.80
CA ALA A 96 -17.44 -0.28 -30.09
C ALA A 96 -17.82 -1.28 -31.20
N ILE A 97 -18.59 -2.34 -30.90
CA ILE A 97 -18.98 -3.37 -31.88
C ILE A 97 -20.33 -2.97 -32.51
N PRO A 98 -20.37 -2.54 -33.79
CA PRO A 98 -21.61 -2.11 -34.44
C PRO A 98 -22.59 -3.28 -34.63
N GLY A 99 -23.89 -3.01 -34.49
CA GLY A 99 -24.96 -3.96 -34.82
C GLY A 99 -25.31 -4.98 -33.72
N VAL A 100 -24.66 -4.90 -32.56
CA VAL A 100 -25.04 -5.69 -31.39
C VAL A 100 -26.03 -4.87 -30.56
N GLY A 101 -27.31 -5.26 -30.58
CA GLY A 101 -28.33 -4.65 -29.71
C GLY A 101 -28.01 -4.84 -28.22
N PRO A 102 -28.57 -4.00 -27.33
CA PRO A 102 -28.40 -4.15 -25.89
C PRO A 102 -28.88 -5.53 -25.46
N SER A 103 -27.95 -6.35 -24.93
CA SER A 103 -28.24 -7.68 -24.42
C SER A 103 -28.21 -7.62 -22.90
N HIS A 104 -29.24 -8.13 -22.23
CA HIS A 104 -29.28 -8.24 -20.76
C HIS A 104 -28.14 -9.09 -20.15
N LEU A 105 -27.41 -9.84 -20.98
CA LEU A 105 -26.27 -10.66 -20.58
C LEU A 105 -24.91 -9.96 -20.81
N ARG A 106 -24.88 -8.83 -21.51
CA ARG A 106 -23.66 -8.02 -21.66
C ARG A 106 -23.79 -6.80 -20.77
N ALA A 107 -22.81 -6.60 -19.89
CA ALA A 107 -22.69 -5.33 -19.20
C ALA A 107 -22.49 -4.24 -20.26
N ASP A 108 -23.49 -3.37 -20.41
CA ASP A 108 -23.32 -2.17 -21.20
C ASP A 108 -22.26 -1.26 -20.57
N GLU A 109 -21.84 -0.23 -21.30
CA GLU A 109 -20.79 0.69 -20.87
C GLU A 109 -21.12 1.33 -19.50
N SER A 110 -22.40 1.67 -19.26
CA SER A 110 -22.89 2.19 -17.99
C SER A 110 -22.72 1.20 -16.84
N THR A 111 -23.12 -0.05 -17.03
CA THR A 111 -22.98 -1.11 -16.02
C THR A 111 -21.50 -1.35 -15.69
N SER A 112 -20.66 -1.33 -16.72
CA SER A 112 -19.21 -1.50 -16.57
C SER A 112 -18.58 -0.36 -15.75
N ARG A 113 -19.02 0.89 -15.95
CA ARG A 113 -18.61 2.05 -15.14
C ARG A 113 -19.08 1.95 -13.69
N ILE A 114 -20.30 1.48 -13.44
CA ILE A 114 -20.81 1.27 -12.07
C ILE A 114 -19.95 0.24 -11.33
N ILE A 115 -19.64 -0.89 -11.97
CA ILE A 115 -18.77 -1.91 -11.37
C ILE A 115 -17.36 -1.34 -11.14
N ALA A 116 -16.84 -0.55 -12.09
CA ALA A 116 -15.54 0.10 -11.92
C ALA A 116 -15.52 1.08 -10.74
N ALA A 117 -16.60 1.82 -10.50
CA ALA A 117 -16.74 2.72 -9.35
C ALA A 117 -16.68 1.96 -8.01
N ASP A 118 -17.29 0.77 -7.92
CA ASP A 118 -17.17 -0.09 -6.72
C ASP A 118 -15.70 -0.47 -6.45
N PHE A 119 -14.95 -0.84 -7.49
CA PHE A 119 -13.53 -1.11 -7.35
C PHE A 119 -12.71 0.14 -6.97
N TYR A 120 -13.10 1.33 -7.44
CA TYR A 120 -12.46 2.57 -6.99
C TYR A 120 -12.74 2.89 -5.52
N SER A 121 -13.95 2.61 -5.03
CA SER A 121 -14.30 2.73 -3.61
C SER A 121 -13.43 1.81 -2.75
N ARG A 122 -13.25 0.54 -3.16
CA ARG A 122 -12.34 -0.40 -2.49
C ARG A 122 -10.89 0.09 -2.52
N ALA A 123 -10.43 0.56 -3.68
CA ALA A 123 -9.08 1.12 -3.83
C ALA A 123 -8.86 2.32 -2.90
N ARG A 124 -9.88 3.17 -2.71
CA ARG A 124 -9.83 4.28 -1.76
C ARG A 124 -9.62 3.78 -0.33
N GLY A 125 -10.43 2.81 0.12
CA GLY A 125 -10.29 2.22 1.47
C GLY A 125 -8.89 1.65 1.73
N HIS A 126 -8.32 0.94 0.76
CA HIS A 126 -6.95 0.44 0.87
C HIS A 126 -5.90 1.56 0.89
N LEU A 127 -6.08 2.63 0.11
CA LEU A 127 -5.15 3.77 0.16
C LEU A 127 -5.24 4.54 1.48
N ASP A 128 -6.42 4.62 2.09
CA ASP A 128 -6.61 5.21 3.42
C ASP A 128 -5.86 4.37 4.47
N GLU A 129 -5.97 3.04 4.41
CA GLU A 129 -5.24 2.10 5.27
C GLU A 129 -3.71 2.24 5.10
N ALA A 130 -3.23 2.24 3.85
CA ALA A 130 -1.82 2.47 3.56
C ALA A 130 -1.33 3.82 4.08
N THR A 131 -2.13 4.88 3.93
CA THR A 131 -1.81 6.21 4.44
C THR A 131 -1.76 6.23 5.97
N ALA A 132 -2.62 5.49 6.64
CA ALA A 132 -2.62 5.35 8.09
C ALA A 132 -1.34 4.66 8.59
N GLU A 133 -0.91 3.55 7.96
CA GLU A 133 0.34 2.88 8.34
C GLU A 133 1.57 3.77 8.13
N LEU A 134 1.63 4.54 7.03
CA LEU A 134 2.73 5.47 6.77
C LEU A 134 2.76 6.69 7.70
N ARG A 135 1.66 7.00 8.38
CA ARG A 135 1.54 8.11 9.35
C ARG A 135 1.63 7.64 10.80
N ARG A 136 1.76 6.34 11.03
CA ARG A 136 1.83 5.76 12.36
C ARG A 136 3.05 6.32 13.10
N ASP A 137 2.83 6.71 14.36
CA ASP A 137 3.93 7.14 15.22
C ASP A 137 4.95 6.01 15.42
N PRO A 138 6.25 6.34 15.60
CA PRO A 138 7.28 5.36 15.90
C PRO A 138 6.87 4.53 17.14
N ARG A 139 6.97 3.20 17.05
CA ARG A 139 6.67 2.35 18.21
C ARG A 139 7.66 2.68 19.33
N PRO A 140 7.21 2.86 20.59
CA PRO A 140 8.14 3.02 21.69
C PRO A 140 9.04 1.77 21.77
N ALA A 141 10.35 2.00 21.88
CA ALA A 141 11.32 0.93 21.98
C ALA A 141 10.91 -0.07 23.08
N PRO A 142 11.01 -1.39 22.83
CA PRO A 142 10.73 -2.37 23.87
C PRO A 142 11.64 -2.11 25.07
N ARG A 143 11.05 -1.94 26.25
CA ARG A 143 11.81 -1.83 27.50
C ARG A 143 12.50 -3.19 27.72
N ILE A 144 13.79 -3.25 27.43
CA ILE A 144 14.60 -4.42 27.79
C ILE A 144 14.71 -4.38 29.31
N SER A 145 13.98 -5.26 30.00
CA SER A 145 14.20 -5.50 31.43
C SER A 145 15.66 -5.91 31.62
N PRO A 146 16.43 -5.23 32.51
CA PRO A 146 17.81 -5.60 32.75
C PRO A 146 17.86 -7.07 33.20
N PRO A 147 18.87 -7.85 32.74
CA PRO A 147 19.01 -9.23 33.15
C PRO A 147 19.12 -9.30 34.68
N PRO A 148 18.46 -10.27 35.35
CA PRO A 148 18.53 -10.40 36.79
C PRO A 148 20.00 -10.52 37.22
N ALA A 149 20.40 -9.69 38.18
CA ALA A 149 21.76 -9.69 38.70
C ALA A 149 22.12 -11.10 39.17
N ALA A 150 23.25 -11.63 38.68
CA ALA A 150 23.75 -12.92 39.12
C ALA A 150 23.95 -12.89 40.64
N PRO A 151 23.58 -13.95 41.38
CA PRO A 151 23.82 -14.02 42.81
C PRO A 151 25.32 -13.91 43.07
N ALA A 152 25.70 -12.99 43.96
CA ALA A 152 27.08 -12.81 44.37
C ALA A 152 27.62 -14.14 44.94
N SER A 153 28.56 -14.76 44.24
CA SER A 153 29.31 -15.90 44.75
C SER A 153 30.00 -15.49 46.04
N ALA A 154 29.53 -16.01 47.17
CA ALA A 154 30.16 -15.84 48.47
C ALA A 154 31.62 -16.34 48.42
N PRO A 155 32.56 -15.67 49.12
CA PRO A 155 33.96 -16.09 49.12
C PRO A 155 34.08 -17.46 49.77
N ARG A 156 34.58 -18.44 48.99
CA ARG A 156 35.07 -19.71 49.53
C ARG A 156 36.32 -19.43 50.36
N THR A 157 36.15 -19.24 51.66
CA THR A 157 37.21 -19.45 52.64
C THR A 157 37.60 -20.92 52.60
N GLY A 158 38.70 -21.23 51.91
CA GLY A 158 39.34 -22.54 51.99
C GLY A 158 39.96 -22.73 53.38
N PRO A 159 39.90 -23.94 53.96
CA PRO A 159 40.72 -24.25 55.10
C PRO A 159 42.15 -24.57 54.63
N ARG A 160 43.11 -23.78 55.12
CA ARG A 160 44.51 -24.20 55.24
C ARG A 160 44.59 -25.30 56.31
N ARG A 161 44.98 -26.51 55.93
CA ARG A 161 45.96 -27.36 56.64
C ARG A 161 46.21 -28.65 55.87
#